data_AF-A0A1R0H5Z3-F1
#
_entry.id   AF-A0A1R0H5Z3-F1
#
_cell.length_a   1.000
_cell.length_b   1.000
_cell.length_c   1.000
_cell.angle_alpha   90.00
_cell.angle_beta   90.00
_cell.angle_gamma   90.00
#
_symmetry.space_group_name_H-M   'P 1'
#
loop_
_entity.id
_entity.type
_entity.pdbx_description
1 polymer ?
#
loop_
_entity_poly.entity_id
_entity_poly.type
_entity_poly.pdbx_seq_one_letter_code
_entity_poly.pdbx_strand_id
1 'polypeptide(L)'
;MKNREELLYQAKRQISKFNPDLIVDVDQGRNKASMAADIIIASVQTIGKSKSERLARYDPRLFKCIIIDEAHHSAAKTYRNVIQHFFPEDNPENNLGPVIWGCSATLARHDGLALNKIFNKVVYQKTFLEMIKEKWRVKKLFFY
;
A
#
# COMPACT_ATOMS: atom_id res chain seq x y z
N MET A 1 13.72 10.86 -8.53
CA MET A 1 13.56 9.40 -8.76
C MET A 1 14.19 8.54 -7.66
N LYS A 2 15.33 8.94 -7.06
CA LYS A 2 16.08 8.22 -6.01
C LYS A 2 15.29 7.91 -4.72
N ASN A 3 14.32 8.76 -4.35
CA ASN A 3 13.61 8.68 -3.07
C ASN A 3 12.67 7.47 -2.93
N ARG A 4 12.05 6.99 -4.03
CA ARG A 4 11.06 5.88 -3.95
C ARG A 4 11.68 4.50 -3.81
N GLU A 5 12.86 4.28 -4.40
CA GLU A 5 13.64 3.06 -4.16
C GLU A 5 14.08 3.00 -2.71
N GLU A 6 14.62 4.10 -2.20
CA GLU A 6 15.13 4.16 -0.84
C GLU A 6 14.05 3.88 0.22
N LEU A 7 12.83 4.40 0.03
CA LEU A 7 11.71 4.18 0.95
C LEU A 7 11.29 2.70 1.05
N LEU A 8 11.27 1.96 -0.07
CA LEU A 8 10.93 0.53 -0.06
C LEU A 8 11.97 -0.29 0.72
N TYR A 9 13.26 0.01 0.52
CA TYR A 9 14.33 -0.65 1.26
C TYR A 9 14.41 -0.18 2.73
N GLN A 10 14.02 1.05 3.04
CA GLN A 10 13.85 1.50 4.42
C GLN A 10 12.73 0.71 5.12
N ALA A 11 11.59 0.52 4.46
CA ALA A 11 10.49 -0.31 4.97
C ALA A 11 10.94 -1.76 5.18
N LYS A 12 11.65 -2.36 4.21
CA LYS A 12 12.25 -3.70 4.36
C LYS A 12 13.13 -3.79 5.60
N ARG A 13 14.04 -2.83 5.79
CA ARG A 13 14.93 -2.80 6.97
C ARG A 13 14.16 -2.69 8.28
N GLN A 14 13.11 -1.87 8.34
CA GLN A 14 12.30 -1.72 9.55
C GLN A 14 11.54 -3.00 9.87
N ILE A 15 10.85 -3.59 8.89
CA ILE A 15 10.08 -4.82 9.10
C ILE A 15 11.02 -5.96 9.50
N SER A 16 12.12 -6.18 8.79
CA SER A 16 13.10 -7.22 9.14
C SER A 16 13.74 -7.00 10.52
N LYS A 17 13.86 -5.73 10.98
CA LYS A 17 14.39 -5.44 12.31
C LYS A 17 13.43 -5.88 13.42
N PHE A 18 12.12 -5.70 13.25
CA PHE A 18 11.12 -6.06 14.25
C PHE A 18 10.60 -7.50 14.10
N ASN A 19 10.80 -8.11 12.94
CA ASN A 19 10.39 -9.48 12.62
C ASN A 19 11.56 -10.25 11.98
N PRO A 20 12.60 -10.62 12.76
CA PRO A 20 13.82 -11.20 12.24
C PRO A 20 13.62 -12.57 11.57
N ASP A 21 12.57 -13.30 11.95
CA ASP A 21 12.28 -14.63 11.42
C ASP A 21 11.48 -14.60 10.11
N LEU A 22 10.99 -13.43 9.68
CA LEU A 22 10.22 -13.29 8.45
C LEU A 22 11.10 -12.96 7.25
N ILE A 23 10.83 -13.61 6.13
CA ILE A 23 11.46 -13.32 4.83
C ILE A 23 10.74 -12.12 4.21
N VAL A 24 11.44 -10.98 4.17
CA VAL A 24 10.93 -9.74 3.59
C VAL A 24 11.63 -9.46 2.26
N ASP A 25 10.87 -9.31 1.18
CA ASP A 25 11.43 -9.04 -0.15
C ASP A 25 10.77 -7.86 -0.86
N VAL A 26 11.47 -7.29 -1.85
CA VAL A 26 11.06 -6.06 -2.54
C VAL A 26 10.79 -6.34 -4.01
N ASP A 27 9.62 -5.94 -4.50
CA ASP A 27 9.30 -5.97 -5.93
C ASP A 27 9.35 -4.55 -6.52
N GLN A 28 10.44 -4.25 -7.24
CA GLN A 28 10.65 -2.92 -7.83
C GLN A 28 11.57 -2.95 -9.05
N GLY A 29 11.19 -2.23 -10.11
CA GLY A 29 12.02 -2.06 -11.31
C GLY A 29 12.44 -3.41 -11.89
N ARG A 30 13.75 -3.68 -11.90
CA ARG A 30 14.31 -4.95 -12.36
C ARG A 30 14.26 -6.05 -11.29
N ASN A 31 14.22 -5.71 -10.00
CA ASN A 31 14.24 -6.67 -8.90
C ASN A 31 12.87 -7.31 -8.69
N LYS A 32 12.74 -8.63 -8.87
CA LYS A 32 11.50 -9.38 -8.67
C LYS A 32 11.52 -10.02 -7.29
N ALA A 33 10.45 -9.82 -6.51
CA ALA A 33 10.34 -10.49 -5.21
C ALA A 33 10.19 -12.01 -5.39
N SER A 34 10.73 -12.76 -4.43
CA SER A 34 10.51 -14.18 -4.24
C SER A 34 9.08 -14.45 -3.76
N MET A 35 8.41 -15.47 -4.31
CA MET A 35 7.10 -15.93 -3.79
C MET A 35 7.22 -16.78 -2.52
N ALA A 36 8.45 -17.09 -2.10
CA ALA A 36 8.72 -17.70 -0.79
C ALA A 36 8.84 -16.65 0.34
N ALA A 37 8.71 -15.36 0.02
CA ALA A 37 8.75 -14.30 1.03
C ALA A 37 7.43 -14.24 1.81
N ASP A 38 7.51 -14.10 3.13
CA ASP A 38 6.36 -13.88 4.01
C ASP A 38 5.75 -12.48 3.79
N ILE A 39 6.60 -11.49 3.46
CA ILE A 39 6.19 -10.11 3.22
C ILE A 39 6.83 -9.61 1.92
N ILE A 40 6.00 -9.08 1.03
CA ILE A 40 6.44 -8.48 -0.23
C ILE A 40 6.11 -6.98 -0.22
N ILE A 41 7.14 -6.15 -0.33
CA ILE A 41 7.00 -4.70 -0.44
C ILE A 41 7.13 -4.31 -1.91
N ALA A 42 6.04 -3.88 -2.52
CA ALA A 42 5.98 -3.65 -3.96
C ALA A 42 5.81 -2.17 -4.33
N SER A 43 6.53 -1.75 -5.38
CA SER A 43 6.26 -0.46 -6.03
C SER A 43 5.01 -0.57 -6.90
N VAL A 44 3.96 0.18 -6.56
CA VAL A 44 2.73 0.26 -7.38
C VAL A 44 3.01 0.68 -8.84
N GLN A 45 4.02 1.52 -9.08
CA GLN A 45 4.41 1.93 -10.43
C GLN A 45 5.16 0.82 -11.20
N THR A 46 5.67 -0.19 -10.50
CA THR A 46 6.29 -1.37 -11.11
C THR A 46 5.23 -2.43 -11.38
N ILE A 47 4.45 -2.81 -10.36
CA ILE A 47 3.49 -3.92 -10.48
C ILE A 47 2.20 -3.50 -11.20
N GLY A 48 1.70 -2.28 -10.95
CA GLY A 48 0.41 -1.80 -11.43
C GLY A 48 0.39 -1.26 -12.86
N LYS A 49 1.45 -1.45 -13.66
CA LYS A 49 1.47 -1.02 -15.07
C LYS A 49 0.57 -1.93 -15.89
N SER A 50 -0.38 -1.37 -16.65
CA SER A 50 -1.37 -2.14 -17.43
C SER A 50 -0.79 -3.12 -18.46
N LYS A 51 0.45 -2.93 -18.90
CA LYS A 51 1.14 -3.83 -19.86
C LYS A 51 2.11 -4.80 -19.18
N SER A 52 2.09 -4.89 -17.85
CA SER A 52 3.02 -5.66 -17.06
C SER A 52 2.37 -6.97 -16.61
N GLU A 53 2.91 -8.11 -17.04
CA GLU A 53 2.51 -9.44 -16.54
C GLU A 53 2.94 -9.68 -15.09
N ARG A 54 3.55 -8.68 -14.46
CA ARG A 54 4.14 -8.81 -13.14
C ARG A 54 3.11 -9.07 -12.06
N LEU A 55 1.91 -8.50 -12.19
CA LEU A 55 0.78 -8.76 -11.29
C LEU A 55 0.32 -10.22 -11.37
N ALA A 56 0.38 -10.85 -12.55
CA ALA A 56 -0.07 -12.24 -12.74
C ALA A 56 0.75 -13.27 -11.93
N ARG A 57 1.94 -12.91 -11.43
CA ARG A 57 2.74 -13.76 -10.54
C ARG A 57 2.14 -13.88 -9.13
N TYR A 58 1.28 -12.94 -8.74
CA TYR A 58 0.74 -12.85 -7.40
C TYR A 58 -0.65 -13.50 -7.36
N ASP A 59 -0.75 -14.78 -7.01
CA ASP A 59 -2.06 -15.39 -6.80
C ASP A 59 -2.76 -14.75 -5.58
N PRO A 60 -3.92 -14.09 -5.74
CA PRO A 60 -4.61 -13.43 -4.63
C PRO A 60 -4.88 -14.34 -3.43
N ARG A 61 -5.07 -15.65 -3.66
CA ARG A 61 -5.36 -16.65 -2.62
C ARG A 61 -4.19 -16.93 -1.67
N LEU A 62 -2.98 -16.54 -2.06
CA LEU A 62 -1.78 -16.69 -1.24
C LEU A 62 -1.57 -15.53 -0.27
N PHE A 63 -2.34 -14.45 -0.42
CA PHE A 63 -2.21 -13.26 0.41
C PHE A 63 -3.33 -13.22 1.45
N LYS A 64 -2.95 -12.95 2.70
CA LYS A 64 -3.91 -12.70 3.79
C LYS A 64 -4.28 -11.23 3.90
N CYS A 65 -3.39 -10.33 3.47
CA CYS A 65 -3.55 -8.89 3.63
C CYS A 65 -2.82 -8.13 2.52
N ILE A 66 -3.44 -7.05 2.03
CA ILE A 66 -2.88 -6.06 1.12
C ILE A 66 -2.86 -4.71 1.84
N ILE A 67 -1.65 -4.18 2.03
CA ILE A 67 -1.41 -2.88 2.68
C ILE A 67 -1.10 -1.84 1.60
N ILE A 68 -1.86 -0.75 1.57
CA ILE A 68 -1.66 0.37 0.66
C ILE A 68 -1.14 1.57 1.46
N ASP A 69 0.12 1.92 1.21
CA ASP A 69 0.68 3.20 1.67
C ASP A 69 0.22 4.34 0.74
N GLU A 70 0.05 5.53 1.29
CA GLU A 70 -0.59 6.68 0.64
C GLU A 70 -1.90 6.34 -0.07
N ALA A 71 -2.79 5.68 0.67
CA ALA A 71 -4.09 5.18 0.18
C ALA A 71 -4.96 6.24 -0.51
N HIS A 72 -4.71 7.53 -0.27
CA HIS A 72 -5.35 8.63 -1.00
C HIS A 72 -5.07 8.61 -2.53
N HIS A 73 -4.05 7.87 -2.98
CA HIS A 73 -3.74 7.64 -4.40
C HIS A 73 -4.52 6.48 -5.04
N SER A 74 -5.36 5.74 -4.30
CA SER A 74 -6.02 4.51 -4.77
C SER A 74 -6.89 4.69 -6.02
N ALA A 75 -7.33 5.92 -6.32
CA ALA A 75 -8.10 6.23 -7.53
C ALA A 75 -7.26 6.21 -8.82
N ALA A 76 -5.93 6.27 -8.74
CA ALA A 76 -5.06 6.27 -9.91
C ALA A 76 -5.06 4.89 -10.59
N LYS A 77 -4.93 4.89 -11.92
CA LYS A 77 -5.01 3.66 -12.74
C LYS A 77 -4.05 2.56 -12.26
N THR A 78 -2.84 2.91 -11.85
CA THR A 78 -1.87 1.92 -11.36
C THR A 78 -2.32 1.25 -10.06
N TYR A 79 -2.95 1.97 -9.15
CA TYR A 79 -3.53 1.39 -7.94
C TYR A 79 -4.74 0.54 -8.26
N ARG A 80 -5.65 1.03 -9.11
CA ARG A 80 -6.84 0.28 -9.53
C ARG A 80 -6.48 -1.07 -10.16
N ASN A 81 -5.45 -1.12 -11.00
CA ASN A 81 -5.00 -2.39 -11.58
C ASN A 81 -4.54 -3.40 -10.51
N VAL A 82 -3.84 -2.94 -9.47
CA VAL A 82 -3.43 -3.79 -8.35
C VAL A 82 -4.65 -4.22 -7.54
N ILE A 83 -5.54 -3.29 -7.20
CA ILE A 83 -6.74 -3.57 -6.41
C ILE A 83 -7.64 -4.56 -7.14
N GLN A 84 -7.95 -4.33 -8.41
CA GLN A 84 -8.80 -5.22 -9.22
C GLN A 84 -8.22 -6.63 -9.34
N HIS A 85 -6.89 -6.76 -9.32
CA HIS A 85 -6.22 -8.06 -9.32
C HIS A 85 -6.47 -8.85 -8.04
N PHE A 86 -6.41 -8.21 -6.87
CA PHE A 86 -6.64 -8.86 -5.57
C PHE A 86 -8.12 -8.90 -5.13
N PHE A 87 -8.94 -8.00 -5.68
CA PHE A 87 -10.34 -7.75 -5.33
C PHE A 87 -11.18 -7.56 -6.61
N PRO A 88 -11.40 -8.62 -7.41
CA PRO A 88 -12.22 -8.53 -8.61
C PRO A 88 -13.70 -8.29 -8.27
N GLU A 89 -14.34 -7.34 -8.96
CA GLU A 89 -15.74 -6.93 -8.72
C GLU A 89 -16.74 -8.09 -8.95
N ASP A 90 -16.41 -9.04 -9.82
CA ASP A 90 -17.29 -10.14 -10.24
C ASP A 90 -17.34 -11.32 -9.26
N ASN A 91 -16.61 -11.25 -8.13
CA ASN A 91 -16.57 -12.36 -7.16
C ASN A 91 -16.78 -11.91 -5.70
N PRO A 92 -17.94 -11.30 -5.37
CA PRO A 92 -18.23 -10.79 -4.03
C PRO A 92 -18.40 -11.88 -2.97
N GLU A 93 -18.63 -13.14 -3.36
CA GLU A 93 -18.84 -14.27 -2.42
C GLU A 93 -17.54 -14.98 -2.01
N ASN A 94 -16.39 -14.58 -2.59
CA ASN A 94 -15.09 -15.13 -2.23
C ASN A 94 -14.58 -14.49 -0.92
N ASN A 95 -15.20 -14.85 0.20
CA ASN A 95 -14.77 -14.52 1.57
C ASN A 95 -13.36 -15.03 1.95
N LEU A 96 -12.62 -15.62 1.00
CA LEU A 96 -11.25 -16.13 1.16
C LEU A 96 -10.17 -15.18 0.61
N GLY A 97 -10.55 -14.04 0.03
CA GLY A 97 -9.61 -13.03 -0.45
C GLY A 97 -8.83 -12.34 0.69
N PRO A 98 -7.70 -11.67 0.38
CA PRO A 98 -6.96 -10.93 1.38
C PRO A 98 -7.81 -9.80 1.98
N VAL A 99 -7.49 -9.35 3.19
CA VAL A 99 -8.03 -8.09 3.73
C VAL A 99 -7.29 -6.90 3.10
N ILE A 100 -7.97 -5.80 2.78
CA ILE A 100 -7.33 -4.55 2.35
C ILE A 100 -7.23 -3.55 3.50
N TRP A 101 -6.05 -2.96 3.69
CA TRP A 101 -5.82 -1.88 4.65
C TRP A 101 -5.04 -0.73 4.00
N GLY A 102 -5.48 0.50 4.26
CA GLY A 102 -4.88 1.70 3.68
C GLY A 102 -4.40 2.68 4.75
N CYS A 103 -3.17 3.17 4.61
CA CYS A 103 -2.62 4.26 5.42
C CYS A 103 -2.40 5.49 4.55
N SER A 104 -2.67 6.68 5.07
CA SER A 104 -2.39 7.93 4.37
C SER A 104 -2.18 9.05 5.37
N ALA A 105 -1.11 9.83 5.22
CA ALA A 105 -0.88 11.02 6.06
C ALA A 105 -1.74 12.21 5.59
N THR A 106 -2.14 12.21 4.32
CA THR A 106 -3.00 13.24 3.71
C THR A 106 -4.32 12.62 3.25
N LEU A 107 -5.42 13.04 3.87
CA LEU A 107 -6.78 12.67 3.44
C LEU A 107 -7.38 13.68 2.46
N ALA A 108 -6.67 14.77 2.16
CA ALA A 108 -7.16 15.85 1.32
C ALA A 108 -7.18 15.44 -0.17
N ARG A 109 -8.29 14.83 -0.58
CA ARG A 109 -8.88 15.06 -1.89
C ARG A 109 -10.17 15.83 -1.66
N HIS A 110 -10.30 17.01 -2.26
CA HIS A 110 -11.52 17.82 -2.20
C HIS A 110 -12.72 17.16 -2.92
N ASP A 111 -12.55 15.99 -3.54
CA ASP A 111 -13.48 15.49 -4.55
C ASP A 111 -14.36 14.31 -4.08
N GLY A 112 -14.18 13.79 -2.85
CA GLY A 112 -15.12 12.87 -2.17
C GLY A 112 -15.51 11.52 -2.83
N LEU A 113 -15.15 11.26 -4.09
CA LEU A 113 -15.88 10.30 -4.94
C LEU A 113 -15.22 8.93 -5.13
N ALA A 114 -13.98 8.69 -4.66
CA ALA A 114 -13.21 7.52 -5.08
C ALA A 114 -12.75 6.54 -3.98
N LEU A 115 -12.69 6.94 -2.70
CA LEU A 115 -12.18 6.08 -1.63
C LEU A 115 -13.24 5.08 -1.13
N ASN A 116 -14.51 5.51 -1.06
CA ASN A 116 -15.63 4.70 -0.56
C ASN A 116 -15.97 3.49 -1.45
N LYS A 117 -15.50 3.47 -2.71
CA LYS A 117 -15.67 2.32 -3.62
C LYS A 117 -14.60 1.24 -3.44
N ILE A 118 -13.47 1.59 -2.82
CA ILE A 118 -12.29 0.70 -2.70
C ILE A 118 -12.17 0.15 -1.28
N PHE A 119 -12.50 0.97 -0.28
CA PHE A 119 -12.45 0.58 1.12
C PHE A 119 -13.88 0.44 1.66
N ASN A 120 -14.24 -0.75 2.13
CA ASN A 120 -15.57 -1.01 2.68
C ASN A 120 -15.86 -0.18 3.95
N LYS A 121 -14.82 0.25 4.67
CA LYS A 121 -14.94 1.07 5.88
C LYS A 121 -13.68 1.90 6.09
N VAL A 122 -13.84 3.21 6.30
CA VAL A 122 -12.77 4.04 6.87
C VAL A 122 -12.72 3.74 8.36
N VAL A 123 -11.79 2.88 8.79
CA VAL A 123 -11.76 2.34 10.16
C VAL A 123 -11.10 3.30 11.15
N TYR A 124 -10.26 4.21 10.67
CA TYR A 124 -9.55 5.18 11.49
C TYR A 124 -9.13 6.40 10.65
N GLN A 125 -9.44 7.59 11.13
CA GLN A 125 -9.00 8.86 10.56
C GLN A 125 -8.47 9.71 11.70
N LYS A 126 -7.23 10.20 11.57
CA LYS A 126 -6.63 11.17 12.48
C LYS A 126 -6.12 12.35 11.69
N THR A 127 -6.63 13.53 12.00
CA THR A 127 -6.22 14.77 11.36
C THR A 127 -4.87 15.23 11.90
N PHE A 128 -4.13 15.99 11.08
CA PHE A 128 -2.88 16.62 11.49
C PHE A 128 -3.06 17.51 12.74
N LEU A 129 -4.21 18.19 12.86
CA LEU A 129 -4.56 19.02 14.02
C LEU A 129 -4.73 18.20 15.30
N GLU A 130 -5.33 17.00 15.20
CA GLU A 130 -5.46 16.08 16.34
C GLU A 130 -4.08 15.51 16.75
N MET A 131 -3.22 15.20 15.79
CA MET A 131 -1.85 14.75 16.08
C MET A 131 -1.00 15.82 16.78
N ILE A 132 -1.14 17.10 16.39
CA ILE A 132 -0.51 18.23 17.07
C ILE A 132 -1.05 18.39 18.50
N LYS A 133 -2.38 18.31 18.67
CA LYS A 133 -3.01 18.39 20.00
C LYS A 133 -2.55 17.27 20.93
N GLU A 134 -2.30 16.07 20.40
CA GLU A 134 -1.85 14.91 21.16
C GLU A 134 -0.32 14.83 21.38
N LYS A 135 0.43 15.91 21.08
CA LYS A 135 1.89 16.01 21.30
C LYS A 135 2.73 14.90 20.64
N TRP A 136 2.27 14.29 19.55
CA TRP A 136 3.13 13.47 18.72
C TRP A 136 4.19 14.37 18.07
N ARG A 137 5.48 14.09 18.31
CA ARG A 137 6.62 14.98 17.98
C ARG A 137 6.66 15.35 16.49
N VAL A 138 6.08 16.48 16.12
CA VAL A 138 6.38 17.18 14.86
C VAL A 138 7.50 18.18 15.14
N LYS A 139 8.72 17.92 14.66
CA LYS A 139 9.78 18.94 14.64
C LYS A 139 9.44 19.95 13.53
N LYS A 140 9.28 21.21 13.94
CA LYS A 140 8.98 22.43 13.16
C LYS A 140 9.56 22.46 11.74
N LEU A 141 8.79 22.99 10.78
CA LEU A 141 9.34 23.69 9.62
C LEU A 141 8.77 25.12 9.54
N PHE A 142 9.68 26.08 9.33
CA PHE A 142 9.40 27.50 9.13
C PHE A 142 8.90 27.76 7.71
N PHE A 143 8.08 28.80 7.54
CA PHE A 143 7.67 29.34 6.24
C PHE A 143 8.54 30.57 5.90
N TYR A 144 8.95 30.68 4.63
CA TYR A 144 9.03 31.95 3.91
C TYR A 144 8.21 31.79 2.63
#